data_AF-A0A6I4I0A7-F1
#
_entry.id   AF-A0A6I4I0A7-F1
#
_cell.length_a   1.000
_cell.length_b   1.000
_cell.length_c   1.000
_cell.angle_alpha   90.00
_cell.angle_beta   90.00
_cell.angle_gamma   90.00
#
_symmetry.space_group_name_H-M   'P 1'
#
loop_
_entity.id
_entity.type
_entity.pdbx_description
1 polymer ?
#
loop_
_entity_poly.entity_id
_entity_poly.type
_entity_poly.pdbx_seq_one_letter_code
_entity_poly.pdbx_strand_id
1 'polypeptide(L)'
;MSSDFASALKKLEKEKLRLTTLLANINAAIDSLNKVSAGFQGELNYTSEIQPKKIKTLPYADYNVVVPIGYYEDLTIPEMLIYALDETGGAFAHDAAEYIGSIDELANVEYLKKRFTEIASSLAKVNKIGFKKIGKKYKYFLLNYKEE
;
A
#
# COMPACT_ATOMS: atom_id res chain seq x y z
N MET A 1 24.13 -9.38 57.11
CA MET A 1 23.21 -9.49 55.95
C MET A 1 24.06 -9.54 54.69
N SER A 2 23.86 -10.54 53.81
CA SER A 2 24.85 -10.94 52.78
C SER A 2 24.94 -9.97 51.60
N SER A 3 26.14 -9.84 51.04
CA SER A 3 26.47 -9.02 49.86
C SER A 3 25.59 -9.31 48.64
N ASP A 4 25.04 -10.52 48.55
CA ASP A 4 24.19 -10.97 47.45
C ASP A 4 22.82 -10.29 47.45
N PHE A 5 22.29 -9.97 48.64
CA PHE A 5 21.02 -9.25 48.76
C PHE A 5 21.15 -7.81 48.25
N ALA A 6 22.25 -7.13 48.58
CA ALA A 6 22.52 -5.77 48.10
C ALA A 6 22.77 -5.71 46.59
N SER A 7 23.40 -6.74 46.02
CA SER A 7 23.60 -6.89 44.57
C SER A 7 22.29 -7.13 43.82
N ALA A 8 21.42 -7.99 44.36
CA ALA A 8 20.10 -8.25 43.82
C ALA A 8 19.21 -6.98 43.85
N LEU A 9 19.26 -6.23 44.95
CA LEU A 9 18.52 -4.96 45.08
C LEU A 9 18.93 -3.95 44.00
N LYS A 10 20.23 -3.77 43.78
CA LYS A 10 20.75 -2.85 42.74
C LYS A 10 20.34 -3.25 41.32
N LYS A 11 20.31 -4.55 41.03
CA LYS A 11 19.82 -5.05 39.73
C LYS A 11 18.34 -4.75 39.54
N LEU A 12 17.54 -4.99 40.58
CA LEU A 12 16.10 -4.72 40.56
C LEU A 12 15.81 -3.22 40.40
N GLU A 13 16.56 -2.34 41.06
CA GLU A 13 16.44 -0.89 40.91
C GLU A 13 16.78 -0.42 39.49
N LYS A 14 17.83 -0.98 38.89
CA LYS A 14 18.22 -0.68 37.50
C LYS A 14 17.17 -1.13 36.50
N GLU A 15 16.57 -2.30 36.73
CA GLU A 15 15.52 -2.84 35.88
C GLU A 15 14.21 -2.07 36.02
N LYS A 16 13.85 -1.68 37.24
CA LYS A 16 12.73 -0.75 37.50
C LYS A 16 12.92 0.58 36.78
N LEU A 17 14.13 1.16 36.82
CA LEU A 17 14.45 2.39 36.11
C LEU A 17 14.28 2.22 34.60
N ARG A 18 14.83 1.12 34.03
CA ARG A 18 14.70 0.80 32.60
C ARG A 18 13.23 0.66 32.17
N LEU A 19 12.41 -0.05 32.95
CA LEU A 19 10.99 -0.23 32.66
C LEU A 19 10.22 1.09 32.74
N THR A 20 10.57 1.95 33.71
CA THR A 20 9.95 3.28 33.85
C THR A 20 10.29 4.17 32.66
N THR A 21 11.54 4.15 32.17
CA THR A 21 11.94 4.88 30.96
C THR A 21 11.24 4.33 29.71
N LEU A 22 11.11 3.01 29.59
CA LEU A 22 10.40 2.40 28.47
C LEU A 22 8.93 2.84 28.45
N LEU A 23 8.27 2.85 29.60
CA LEU A 23 6.88 3.27 29.74
C LEU A 23 6.71 4.75 29.37
N ALA A 24 7.62 5.62 29.80
CA ALA A 24 7.60 7.03 29.43
C ALA A 24 7.73 7.23 27.90
N ASN A 25 8.60 6.45 27.24
CA ASN A 25 8.77 6.50 25.79
C ASN A 25 7.52 6.01 25.04
N ILE A 26 6.87 4.95 25.54
CA ILE A 26 5.62 4.43 24.96
C ILE A 26 4.51 5.48 25.08
N ASN A 27 4.38 6.13 26.23
CA ASN A 27 3.38 7.19 26.42
C ASN A 27 3.63 8.39 25.50
N ALA A 28 4.89 8.80 25.33
CA ALA A 28 5.23 9.87 24.38
C ALA A 28 4.91 9.50 22.92
N ALA A 29 5.08 8.23 22.55
CA ALA A 29 4.70 7.74 21.23
C ALA A 29 3.16 7.73 21.04
N ILE A 30 2.41 7.31 22.05
CA ILE A 30 0.93 7.36 22.05
C ILE A 30 0.43 8.80 21.93
N ASP A 31 0.99 9.74 22.67
CA ASP A 31 0.62 11.15 22.59
C ASP A 31 0.91 11.76 21.22
N SER A 32 2.02 11.33 20.60
CA SER A 32 2.37 11.74 19.23
C SER A 32 1.36 11.20 18.21
N LEU A 33 0.95 9.93 18.35
CA LEU A 33 -0.08 9.31 17.51
C LEU A 33 -1.45 9.98 17.68
N ASN A 34 -1.83 10.33 18.91
CA ASN A 34 -3.08 11.03 19.19
C ASN A 34 -3.10 12.44 18.61
N LYS A 35 -1.97 13.15 18.62
CA LYS A 35 -1.86 14.47 17.97
C LYS A 35 -1.99 14.37 16.45
N VAL A 36 -1.40 13.34 15.85
CA VAL A 36 -1.57 13.06 14.41
C VAL A 36 -3.04 12.77 14.12
N SER A 37 -3.72 11.90 14.89
CA SER A 37 -5.13 11.59 14.62
C SER A 37 -6.07 12.79 14.80
N ALA A 38 -5.78 13.68 15.75
CA ALA A 38 -6.53 14.93 15.93
C ALA A 38 -6.32 15.93 14.77
N GLY A 39 -5.11 15.98 14.19
CA GLY A 39 -4.83 16.74 12.96
C GLY A 39 -5.64 16.21 11.77
N PHE A 40 -5.74 14.89 11.63
CA PHE A 40 -6.55 14.23 10.61
C PHE A 40 -8.06 14.52 10.74
N GLN A 41 -8.59 14.69 11.95
CA GLN A 41 -10.02 15.03 12.13
C GLN A 41 -10.35 16.49 11.77
N GLY A 42 -9.36 17.40 11.79
CA GLY A 42 -9.54 18.81 11.44
C GLY A 42 -9.68 19.07 9.93
N GLU A 43 -9.11 18.21 9.09
CA GLU A 43 -9.08 18.36 7.62
C GLU A 43 -10.29 17.75 6.90
N LEU A 44 -11.17 17.02 7.62
CA LEU A 44 -12.36 16.37 7.07
C LEU A 44 -13.58 17.30 6.87
N ASN A 45 -13.44 18.61 7.10
CA ASN A 45 -14.50 19.60 6.89
C ASN A 45 -14.53 20.18 5.45
N TYR A 46 -14.25 19.37 4.43
CA TYR A 46 -14.50 19.75 3.03
C TYR A 46 -15.88 19.22 2.58
N THR A 47 -16.93 19.99 2.87
CA THR A 47 -18.23 19.83 2.20
C THR A 47 -18.09 20.27 0.74
N SER A 48 -17.90 19.31 -0.17
CA SER A 48 -18.03 19.56 -1.61
C SER A 48 -19.39 19.08 -2.09
N GLU A 49 -20.19 20.01 -2.62
CA GLU A 49 -21.44 19.75 -3.32
C GLU A 49 -21.14 18.93 -4.59
N ILE A 50 -21.39 17.62 -4.53
CA ILE A 50 -21.20 16.73 -5.67
C ILE A 50 -22.46 16.79 -6.55
N GLN A 51 -22.39 17.50 -7.67
CA GLN A 51 -23.33 17.29 -8.77
C GLN A 51 -23.04 15.91 -9.42
N PRO A 52 -24.02 15.01 -9.56
CA PRO A 52 -23.79 13.68 -10.09
C PRO A 52 -23.60 13.75 -11.61
N LYS A 53 -22.34 13.87 -12.08
CA LYS A 53 -22.00 13.61 -13.48
C LYS A 53 -21.84 12.11 -13.68
N LYS A 54 -22.57 11.60 -14.68
CA LYS A 54 -22.72 10.21 -15.10
C LYS A 54 -21.54 9.30 -14.72
N ILE A 55 -21.81 8.38 -13.81
CA ILE A 55 -20.98 7.24 -13.45
C ILE A 55 -20.74 6.44 -14.75
N LYS A 56 -19.50 6.43 -15.25
CA LYS A 56 -19.07 5.40 -16.21
C LYS A 56 -19.00 4.10 -15.41
N THR A 57 -19.92 3.18 -15.67
CA THR A 57 -19.80 1.79 -15.20
C THR A 57 -18.57 1.17 -15.84
N LEU A 58 -17.49 1.09 -15.07
CA LEU A 58 -16.30 0.35 -15.46
C LEU A 58 -16.61 -1.16 -15.39
N PRO A 59 -16.02 -1.99 -16.27
CA PRO A 59 -16.34 -3.42 -16.41
C PRO A 59 -15.87 -4.30 -15.23
N TYR A 60 -15.49 -3.70 -14.10
CA TYR A 60 -14.94 -4.39 -12.94
C TYR A 60 -15.98 -4.96 -11.99
N ALA A 61 -17.28 -4.97 -12.30
CA ALA A 61 -18.33 -5.44 -11.38
C ALA A 61 -18.16 -6.91 -10.91
N ASP A 62 -17.42 -7.74 -11.66
CA ASP A 62 -17.12 -9.14 -11.28
C ASP A 62 -15.83 -9.29 -10.43
N TYR A 63 -15.09 -8.21 -10.24
CA TYR A 63 -14.02 -8.10 -9.27
C TYR A 63 -14.55 -7.18 -8.17
N ASN A 64 -14.73 -7.63 -6.92
CA ASN A 64 -15.12 -6.73 -5.83
C ASN A 64 -14.02 -5.69 -5.57
N VAL A 65 -13.93 -4.68 -6.42
CA VAL A 65 -12.93 -3.61 -6.41
C VAL A 65 -13.72 -2.32 -6.62
N VAL A 66 -14.16 -1.77 -5.51
CA VAL A 66 -14.68 -0.40 -5.47
C VAL A 66 -13.47 0.50 -5.50
N VAL A 67 -13.18 1.12 -6.65
CA VAL A 67 -12.13 2.14 -6.76
C VAL A 67 -12.75 3.48 -6.37
N PRO A 68 -12.38 4.09 -5.24
CA PRO A 68 -12.83 5.44 -4.90
C PRO A 68 -12.15 6.44 -5.84
N ILE A 69 -12.91 7.40 -6.38
CA ILE A 69 -12.31 8.54 -7.08
C ILE A 69 -11.79 9.50 -6.01
N GLY A 70 -10.54 9.27 -5.64
CA GLY A 70 -9.72 9.99 -4.68
C GLY A 70 -8.37 9.29 -4.64
N TYR A 71 -7.50 9.60 -5.60
CA TYR A 71 -6.15 9.04 -5.61
C TYR A 71 -5.42 9.52 -4.34
N TYR A 72 -5.02 8.60 -3.45
CA TYR A 72 -3.61 8.38 -3.05
C TYR A 72 -3.35 7.44 -1.84
N GLU A 73 -4.32 6.84 -1.13
CA GLU A 73 -3.97 6.05 0.07
C GLU A 73 -4.36 4.56 0.10
N ASP A 74 -5.30 4.06 -0.72
CA ASP A 74 -5.90 2.73 -0.47
C ASP A 74 -5.72 1.66 -1.56
N LEU A 75 -4.96 1.90 -2.64
CA LEU A 75 -4.73 0.84 -3.62
C LEU A 75 -3.74 -0.20 -3.08
N THR A 76 -4.18 -1.44 -3.00
CA THR A 76 -3.30 -2.58 -2.79
C THR A 76 -2.36 -2.75 -3.99
N ILE A 77 -1.20 -3.37 -3.78
CA ILE A 77 -0.22 -3.61 -4.86
C ILE A 77 -0.85 -4.33 -6.08
N PRO A 78 -1.74 -5.34 -5.92
CA PRO A 78 -2.46 -5.92 -7.05
C PRO A 78 -3.32 -4.91 -7.81
N GLU A 79 -4.01 -4.01 -7.12
CA GLU A 79 -4.87 -3.00 -7.77
C GLU A 79 -4.05 -1.98 -8.52
N MET A 80 -2.90 -1.55 -7.98
CA MET A 80 -1.95 -0.69 -8.69
C MET A 80 -1.47 -1.33 -10.00
N LEU A 81 -1.19 -2.64 -10.00
CA LEU A 81 -0.83 -3.37 -11.22
C LEU A 81 -1.99 -3.37 -12.23
N ILE A 82 -3.21 -3.70 -11.79
CA ILE A 82 -4.38 -3.74 -12.66
C ILE A 82 -4.66 -2.37 -13.26
N TYR A 83 -4.56 -1.32 -12.46
CA TYR A 83 -4.68 0.06 -12.90
C TYR A 83 -3.64 0.41 -13.97
N ALA A 84 -2.36 0.15 -13.69
CA ALA A 84 -1.29 0.40 -14.66
C ALA A 84 -1.52 -0.36 -15.98
N LEU A 85 -1.99 -1.61 -15.92
CA LEU A 85 -2.30 -2.38 -17.13
C LEU A 85 -3.50 -1.84 -17.91
N ASP A 86 -4.50 -1.27 -17.22
CA ASP A 86 -5.65 -0.62 -17.87
C ASP A 86 -5.19 0.64 -18.61
N GLU A 87 -4.52 1.55 -17.90
CA GLU A 87 -4.08 2.84 -18.45
C GLU A 87 -3.12 2.68 -19.62
N THR A 88 -2.26 1.67 -19.59
CA THR A 88 -1.29 1.44 -20.68
C THR A 88 -1.83 0.55 -21.81
N GLY A 89 -3.05 0.03 -21.72
CA GLY A 89 -3.55 -1.01 -22.65
C GLY A 89 -2.69 -2.29 -22.63
N GLY A 90 -2.11 -2.60 -21.47
CA GLY A 90 -1.18 -3.68 -21.23
C GLY A 90 0.30 -3.28 -21.30
N ALA A 91 1.10 -3.82 -20.39
CA ALA A 91 2.51 -3.48 -20.22
C ALA A 91 3.33 -4.69 -19.77
N PHE A 92 4.66 -4.57 -19.87
CA PHE A 92 5.55 -5.42 -19.10
C PHE A 92 5.46 -5.02 -17.62
N ALA A 93 5.65 -5.97 -16.71
CA ALA A 93 5.52 -5.71 -15.26
C ALA A 93 6.45 -4.58 -14.76
N HIS A 94 7.61 -4.41 -15.39
CA HIS A 94 8.54 -3.34 -15.04
C HIS A 94 8.01 -1.97 -15.47
N ASP A 95 7.52 -1.88 -16.70
CA ASP A 95 7.00 -0.62 -17.26
C ASP A 95 5.72 -0.20 -16.54
N ALA A 96 4.89 -1.16 -16.10
CA ALA A 96 3.75 -0.88 -15.23
C ALA A 96 4.18 -0.26 -13.88
N ALA A 97 5.30 -0.71 -13.29
CA ALA A 97 5.82 -0.13 -12.05
C ALA A 97 6.42 1.26 -12.27
N GLU A 98 7.09 1.49 -13.41
CA GLU A 98 7.58 2.82 -13.80
C GLU A 98 6.42 3.79 -14.06
N TYR A 99 5.32 3.33 -14.65
CA TYR A 99 4.10 4.12 -14.80
C TYR A 99 3.58 4.59 -13.43
N ILE A 100 3.49 3.68 -12.44
CA ILE A 100 3.11 4.07 -11.07
C ILE A 100 4.09 5.08 -10.47
N GLY A 101 5.40 4.88 -10.65
CA GLY A 101 6.41 5.85 -10.20
C GLY A 101 6.34 7.23 -10.88
N SER A 102 5.82 7.29 -12.11
CA SER A 102 5.64 8.55 -12.84
C SER A 102 4.44 9.37 -12.36
N ILE A 103 3.45 8.71 -11.75
CA ILE A 103 2.27 9.38 -11.18
C ILE A 103 2.42 9.57 -9.67
N ASP A 104 3.14 8.70 -8.98
CA ASP A 104 3.40 8.74 -7.54
C ASP A 104 4.91 8.82 -7.25
N GLU A 105 5.38 10.02 -6.93
CA GLU A 105 6.80 10.26 -6.60
C GLU A 105 7.25 9.57 -5.30
N LEU A 106 6.32 9.15 -4.44
CA LEU A 106 6.62 8.44 -3.19
C LEU A 106 6.65 6.92 -3.39
N ALA A 107 6.24 6.42 -4.55
CA ALA A 107 6.20 5.00 -4.82
C ALA A 107 7.61 4.38 -4.82
N ASN A 108 7.77 3.27 -4.08
CA ASN A 108 8.98 2.49 -4.15
C ASN A 108 8.99 1.63 -5.44
N VAL A 109 9.41 2.24 -6.54
CA VAL A 109 9.40 1.63 -7.89
C VAL A 109 10.17 0.31 -7.93
N GLU A 110 11.30 0.22 -7.24
CA GLU A 110 12.11 -1.01 -7.23
C GLU A 110 11.38 -2.16 -6.54
N TYR A 111 10.69 -1.88 -5.43
CA TYR A 111 9.82 -2.84 -4.78
C TYR A 111 8.63 -3.24 -5.68
N LEU A 112 7.99 -2.27 -6.34
CA LEU A 112 6.86 -2.53 -7.24
C LEU A 112 7.26 -3.40 -8.44
N LYS A 113 8.42 -3.19 -9.06
CA LYS A 113 8.92 -4.03 -10.18
C LYS A 113 8.95 -5.50 -9.82
N LYS A 114 9.49 -5.82 -8.62
CA LYS A 114 9.55 -7.19 -8.13
C LYS A 114 8.15 -7.75 -7.89
N ARG A 115 7.30 -7.01 -7.16
CA ARG A 115 5.96 -7.45 -6.79
C ARG A 115 5.04 -7.60 -8.00
N PHE A 116 5.07 -6.67 -8.95
CA PHE A 116 4.27 -6.72 -10.16
C PHE A 116 4.62 -7.94 -11.00
N THR A 117 5.90 -8.33 -11.08
CA THR A 117 6.30 -9.54 -11.80
C THR A 117 5.70 -10.81 -11.18
N GLU A 118 5.74 -10.93 -9.86
CA GLU A 118 5.17 -12.06 -9.11
C GLU A 118 3.64 -12.12 -9.22
N ILE A 119 2.99 -10.97 -9.04
CA ILE A 119 1.52 -10.85 -9.08
C ILE A 119 1.01 -11.09 -10.50
N ALA A 120 1.58 -10.43 -11.51
CA ALA A 120 1.16 -10.60 -12.91
C ALA A 120 1.31 -12.05 -13.35
N SER A 121 2.40 -12.71 -12.99
CA SER A 121 2.60 -14.14 -13.28
C SER A 121 1.56 -15.02 -12.58
N SER A 122 1.20 -14.70 -11.34
CA SER A 122 0.20 -15.45 -10.58
C SER A 122 -1.20 -15.26 -11.15
N LEU A 123 -1.59 -14.01 -11.43
CA LEU A 123 -2.88 -13.66 -12.05
C LEU A 123 -3.03 -14.25 -13.46
N ALA A 124 -1.95 -14.29 -14.24
CA ALA A 124 -1.94 -14.93 -15.54
C ALA A 124 -2.16 -16.45 -15.43
N LYS A 125 -1.52 -17.12 -14.46
CA LYS A 125 -1.71 -18.57 -14.23
C LYS A 125 -3.15 -18.94 -13.87
N VAL A 126 -3.87 -18.05 -13.18
CA VAL A 126 -5.28 -18.25 -12.80
C VAL A 126 -6.26 -17.60 -13.79
N ASN A 127 -5.81 -17.24 -15.00
CA ASN A 127 -6.62 -16.66 -16.06
C ASN A 127 -7.42 -15.41 -15.62
N LYS A 128 -6.84 -14.57 -14.76
CA LYS A 128 -7.43 -13.27 -14.38
C LYS A 128 -6.96 -12.12 -15.28
N ILE A 129 -5.77 -12.25 -15.86
CA ILE A 129 -5.22 -11.34 -16.87
C ILE A 129 -4.67 -12.16 -18.04
N GLY A 130 -4.60 -11.53 -19.22
CA GLY A 130 -3.94 -12.07 -20.39
C GLY A 130 -2.44 -11.83 -20.37
N PHE A 131 -1.71 -12.64 -21.12
CA PHE A 131 -0.28 -12.45 -21.32
C PHE A 131 0.15 -12.87 -22.73
N LYS A 132 1.15 -12.17 -23.27
CA LYS A 132 1.75 -12.44 -24.57
C LYS A 132 3.25 -12.39 -24.45
N LYS A 133 3.92 -13.41 -24.99
CA LYS A 133 5.39 -13.47 -24.99
C LYS A 133 5.92 -12.54 -26.08
N ILE A 134 6.74 -11.57 -25.70
CA ILE A 134 7.44 -10.65 -26.61
C ILE A 134 8.94 -10.81 -26.36
N GLY A 135 9.62 -11.51 -27.25
CA GLY A 135 11.03 -11.89 -27.07
C GLY A 135 11.23 -12.77 -25.82
N LYS A 136 12.03 -12.28 -24.88
CA LYS A 136 12.32 -12.97 -23.59
C LYS A 136 11.39 -12.55 -22.44
N LYS A 137 10.49 -11.60 -22.66
CA LYS A 137 9.62 -11.02 -21.63
C LYS A 137 8.14 -11.33 -21.93
N TYR A 138 7.30 -11.18 -20.90
CA TYR A 138 5.85 -11.29 -21.03
C TYR A 138 5.21 -9.91 -20.87
N LYS A 139 4.43 -9.51 -21.88
CA LYS A 139 3.52 -8.38 -21.80
C LYS A 139 2.20 -8.89 -21.22
N TYR A 140 1.70 -8.23 -20.20
CA TYR A 140 0.43 -8.56 -19.55
C TYR A 140 -0.64 -7.55 -19.95
N PHE A 141 -1.90 -7.95 -19.96
CA PHE A 141 -3.04 -7.10 -20.33
C PHE A 141 -4.33 -7.61 -19.68
N LEU A 142 -5.33 -6.75 -19.50
CA LEU A 142 -6.61 -7.19 -18.94
C LEU A 142 -7.41 -7.95 -20.01
N LEU A 143 -8.06 -9.05 -19.63
CA LEU A 143 -8.80 -9.93 -20.55
C LEU A 143 -9.99 -9.24 -21.26
N ASN A 144 -10.47 -8.13 -20.70
CA ASN A 144 -11.54 -7.32 -21.29
C ASN A 144 -11.06 -6.40 -22.42
N TYR A 145 -9.75 -6.22 -22.61
CA TYR A 145 -9.22 -5.68 -23.85
C TYR A 145 -9.28 -6.79 -24.91
N LYS A 146 -10.36 -6.80 -25.69
CA LYS A 146 -10.31 -7.44 -27.00
C LYS A 146 -9.19 -6.75 -27.77
N GLU A 147 -8.12 -7.49 -28.09
CA GLU A 147 -7.14 -7.05 -29.09
C GLU A 147 -7.92 -6.72 -30.38
N GLU A 148 -8.02 -5.43 -30.73
CA GLU A 148 -8.23 -5.01 -32.12
C GLU A 148 -6.94 -5.18 -32.91
#